data_AF-A0A534XZE6-F1
#
_entry.id   AF-A0A534XZE6-F1
#
_cell.length_a   1.000
_cell.length_b   1.000
_cell.length_c   1.000
_cell.angle_alpha   90.00
_cell.angle_beta   90.00
_cell.angle_gamma   90.00
#
_symmetry.space_group_name_H-M   'P 1'
#
loop_
_entity.id
_entity.type
_entity.pdbx_description
1 polymer ?
#
loop_
_entity_poly.entity_id
_entity_poly.type
_entity_poly.pdbx_seq_one_letter_code
_entity_poly.pdbx_strand_id
1 'polypeptide(L)'
;MSTKLEYRRMQPGYMPEYFDQTYDIGRVQYAVQQGGSTSYVSKYDAAQAAASAGTSFSQGGYYGELAFAFAGLLQIGGLYEDRDGTSNGASLGVFASIPAFDTIKASAYYLRKNMRSGFDDAFRLDERSLLAASLAYKVMGPLYFRADFRRQWVLLPGQSQITAVDSFTAGMATFIAF
;
A
#
# COMPACT_ATOMS: atom_id res chain seq x y z
N MET A 1 -17.69 -8.41 9.69
CA MET A 1 -17.02 -7.18 10.16
C MET A 1 -15.78 -7.62 10.91
N SER A 2 -14.63 -7.03 10.58
CA SER A 2 -13.36 -7.27 11.27
C SER A 2 -12.86 -5.95 11.82
N THR A 3 -12.38 -5.96 13.06
CA THR A 3 -11.81 -4.79 13.71
C THR A 3 -10.65 -5.27 14.56
N LYS A 4 -9.49 -4.67 14.33
CA LYS A 4 -8.26 -5.06 15.00
C LYS A 4 -7.46 -3.80 15.32
N LEU A 5 -7.09 -3.64 16.58
CA LEU A 5 -6.22 -2.57 17.03
C LEU A 5 -5.13 -3.18 17.90
N GLU A 6 -3.88 -2.95 17.54
CA GLU A 6 -2.72 -3.52 18.20
C GLU A 6 -1.64 -2.45 18.42
N TYR A 7 -1.08 -2.42 19.63
CA TYR A 7 0.19 -1.77 19.87
C TYR A 7 1.32 -2.78 19.64
N ARG A 8 2.27 -2.46 18.78
CA ARG A 8 3.35 -3.36 18.37
C ARG A 8 4.69 -2.82 18.82
N ARG A 9 5.53 -3.69 19.40
CA ARG A 9 6.96 -3.42 19.66
C ARG A 9 7.78 -4.18 18.64
N MET A 10 8.60 -3.45 17.88
CA MET A 10 9.32 -3.97 16.72
C MET A 10 10.83 -3.88 16.95
N GLN A 11 11.59 -4.78 16.32
CA GLN A 11 13.06 -4.71 16.30
C GLN A 11 13.52 -3.63 15.30
N PRO A 12 14.68 -2.99 15.52
CA PRO A 12 15.29 -2.12 14.51
C PRO A 12 15.45 -2.87 13.18
N GLY A 13 14.95 -2.29 12.09
CA GLY A 13 14.95 -2.93 10.77
C GLY A 13 13.73 -3.80 10.45
N TYR A 14 12.75 -3.90 11.36
CA TYR A 14 11.45 -4.49 11.04
C TYR A 14 10.74 -3.62 10.00
N MET A 15 10.46 -4.21 8.84
CA MET A 15 9.69 -3.58 7.78
C MET A 15 8.38 -4.33 7.62
N PRO A 16 7.22 -3.75 7.97
CA PRO A 16 5.95 -4.43 7.73
C PRO A 16 5.52 -4.36 6.26
N GLU A 17 4.52 -5.21 5.97
CA GLU A 17 4.03 -5.62 4.64
C GLU A 17 5.06 -6.39 3.80
N TYR A 18 5.19 -7.69 4.10
CA TYR A 18 5.96 -8.65 3.31
C TYR A 18 5.12 -9.63 2.49
N PHE A 19 3.79 -9.62 2.63
CA PHE A 19 2.95 -10.64 1.99
C PHE A 19 1.63 -10.06 1.49
N ASP A 20 1.69 -9.30 0.40
CA ASP A 20 0.57 -9.23 -0.54
C ASP A 20 1.02 -8.66 -1.91
N GLN A 21 0.13 -8.57 -2.89
CA GLN A 21 0.34 -7.93 -4.20
C GLN A 21 0.87 -6.47 -4.11
N THR A 22 0.85 -5.86 -2.91
CA THR A 22 1.48 -4.59 -2.54
C THR A 22 3.00 -4.66 -2.28
N TYR A 23 3.60 -5.85 -2.21
CA TYR A 23 5.03 -6.05 -1.99
C TYR A 23 5.88 -5.48 -3.14
N ASP A 24 5.51 -5.79 -4.39
CA ASP A 24 6.18 -5.22 -5.58
C ASP A 24 6.02 -3.70 -5.65
N ILE A 25 4.92 -3.20 -5.09
CA ILE A 25 4.57 -1.79 -5.04
C ILE A 25 5.37 -1.04 -3.96
N GLY A 26 5.69 -1.69 -2.84
CA GLY A 26 6.34 -1.06 -1.68
C GLY A 26 7.85 -1.23 -1.60
N ARG A 27 8.48 -2.03 -2.49
CA ARG A 27 9.90 -2.40 -2.39
C ARG A 27 10.86 -1.23 -2.58
N VAL A 28 10.46 -0.20 -3.34
CA VAL A 28 11.39 0.79 -3.91
C VAL A 28 11.45 2.12 -3.13
N GLN A 29 10.57 2.34 -2.16
CA GLN A 29 10.45 3.64 -1.50
C GLN A 29 10.35 3.48 0.02
N TYR A 30 11.50 3.27 0.65
CA TYR A 30 11.68 3.47 2.08
C TYR A 30 12.43 4.78 2.30
N ALA A 31 11.80 5.74 2.95
CA ALA A 31 12.46 6.98 3.32
C ALA A 31 13.45 6.72 4.47
N VAL A 32 14.69 7.18 4.33
CA VAL A 32 15.71 7.16 5.39
C VAL A 32 16.19 8.58 5.59
N GLN A 33 16.23 9.02 6.84
CA GLN A 33 16.75 10.32 7.20
C GLN A 33 18.25 10.20 7.45
N GLN A 34 19.06 10.77 6.57
CA GLN A 34 20.53 10.82 6.70
C GLN A 34 20.95 12.28 6.78
N GLY A 35 21.48 12.71 7.93
CA GLY A 35 22.07 14.04 8.11
C GLY A 35 21.12 15.21 7.75
N GLY A 36 19.83 15.12 8.13
CA GLY A 36 18.85 16.19 7.88
C GLY A 36 18.18 16.16 6.50
N SER A 37 18.57 15.24 5.60
CA SER A 37 17.92 15.04 4.29
C SER A 37 17.13 13.73 4.26
N THR A 38 15.97 13.73 3.60
CA THR A 38 15.18 12.50 3.36
C THR A 38 15.66 11.87 2.05
N SER A 39 16.26 10.69 2.12
CA SER A 39 16.66 9.90 0.96
C SER A 39 15.73 8.70 0.81
N TYR A 40 15.34 8.34 -0.41
CA TYR A 40 14.53 7.16 -0.66
C TYR A 40 15.43 6.00 -1.06
N VAL A 41 15.45 4.94 -0.26
CA VAL A 41 16.22 3.71 -0.52
C VAL A 41 15.28 2.52 -0.65
N SER A 42 15.79 1.42 -1.21
CA SER A 42 15.02 0.19 -1.21
C SER A 42 14.80 -0.29 0.23
N LYS A 43 13.68 -0.97 0.45
CA LYS A 43 13.38 -1.57 1.75
C LYS A 43 14.54 -2.46 2.25
N TYR A 44 15.11 -3.26 1.34
CA TYR A 44 16.24 -4.14 1.64
C TYR A 44 17.47 -3.39 2.16
N ASP A 45 17.85 -2.29 1.51
CA ASP A 45 19.04 -1.52 1.89
C ASP A 45 18.86 -0.87 3.27
N ALA A 46 17.65 -0.39 3.56
CA ALA A 46 17.32 0.16 4.88
C ALA A 46 17.31 -0.91 5.99
N ALA A 47 16.81 -2.12 5.69
CA ALA A 47 16.84 -3.23 6.64
C ALA A 47 18.29 -3.68 6.92
N GLN A 48 19.14 -3.74 5.88
CA GLN A 48 20.55 -4.10 6.04
C GLN A 48 21.33 -3.04 6.83
N ALA A 49 21.05 -1.76 6.59
CA ALA A 49 21.63 -0.66 7.36
C ALA A 49 21.20 -0.69 8.85
N ALA A 50 19.93 -0.99 9.13
CA ALA A 50 19.41 -1.11 10.49
C ALA A 50 19.96 -2.34 11.24
N ALA A 51 20.11 -3.48 10.56
CA ALA A 51 20.71 -4.69 11.13
C ALA A 51 22.19 -4.47 11.52
N SER A 52 22.89 -3.59 10.82
CA SER A 52 24.29 -3.26 11.06
C SER A 52 24.50 -2.30 12.24
N ALA A 53 23.44 -1.65 12.75
CA ALA A 53 23.51 -0.54 13.71
C ALA A 53 23.31 -0.93 15.19
N GLY A 54 23.18 -2.22 15.52
CA GLY A 54 23.07 -2.70 16.90
C GLY A 54 21.63 -2.71 17.44
N THR A 55 21.25 -3.85 18.01
CA THR A 55 19.87 -4.23 18.33
C THR A 55 19.44 -3.73 19.72
N SER A 56 18.70 -2.61 19.74
CA SER A 56 17.89 -2.20 20.91
C SER A 56 16.45 -2.07 20.47
N PHE A 57 15.48 -2.72 21.13
CA PHE A 57 14.06 -2.54 20.85
C PHE A 57 13.66 -1.07 21.08
N SER A 58 13.64 -0.25 20.03
CA SER A 58 13.38 1.20 20.17
C SER A 58 12.24 1.73 19.31
N GLN A 59 11.55 0.89 18.53
CA GLN A 59 10.40 1.32 17.74
C GLN A 59 9.11 0.65 18.23
N GLY A 60 8.23 1.46 18.79
CA GLY A 60 6.83 1.13 19.09
C GLY A 60 5.89 1.71 18.04
N GLY A 61 4.62 1.34 18.05
CA GLY A 61 3.65 1.94 17.14
C GLY A 61 2.26 1.35 17.25
N TYR A 62 1.30 2.06 16.67
CA TYR A 62 -0.09 1.66 16.59
C TYR A 62 -0.39 1.08 15.21
N TYR A 63 -1.06 -0.06 15.19
CA TYR A 63 -1.60 -0.67 13.99
C TYR A 63 -3.10 -0.87 14.18
N GLY A 64 -3.90 -0.36 13.25
CA GLY A 64 -5.35 -0.53 13.22
C GLY A 64 -5.80 -1.06 11.86
N GLU A 65 -6.74 -2.00 11.87
CA GLU A 65 -7.44 -2.48 10.68
C GLU A 65 -8.94 -2.48 10.94
N LEU A 66 -9.71 -1.97 9.97
CA LEU A 66 -11.16 -1.96 9.98
C LEU A 66 -11.66 -2.45 8.62
N ALA A 67 -12.54 -3.44 8.62
CA ALA A 67 -13.19 -3.92 7.41
C ALA A 67 -14.68 -4.20 7.64
N PHE A 68 -15.50 -3.59 6.79
CA PHE A 68 -16.95 -3.72 6.76
C PHE A 68 -17.38 -4.42 5.47
N ALA A 69 -18.29 -5.39 5.61
CA ALA A 69 -18.92 -6.05 4.48
C ALA A 69 -20.43 -5.78 4.56
N PHE A 70 -20.97 -5.13 3.53
CA PHE A 70 -22.36 -4.75 3.43
C PHE A 70 -23.13 -5.84 2.67
N ALA A 71 -23.78 -6.73 3.43
CA ALA A 71 -24.65 -7.79 2.88
C ALA A 71 -24.01 -8.62 1.75
N GLY A 72 -22.69 -8.80 1.77
CA GLY A 72 -21.93 -9.48 0.72
C GLY A 72 -21.76 -8.70 -0.59
N LEU A 73 -22.41 -7.53 -0.74
CA LEU A 73 -22.40 -6.72 -1.97
C LEU A 73 -21.12 -5.91 -2.13
N LEU A 74 -20.68 -5.31 -1.03
CA LEU A 74 -19.58 -4.36 -1.00
C LEU A 74 -18.76 -4.61 0.26
N GLN A 75 -17.46 -4.73 0.10
CA GLN A 75 -16.51 -4.73 1.18
C GLN A 75 -15.69 -3.45 1.11
N ILE A 76 -15.59 -2.73 2.22
CA ILE A 76 -14.72 -1.57 2.36
C ILE A 76 -13.91 -1.77 3.62
N GLY A 77 -12.62 -1.46 3.55
CA GLY A 77 -11.80 -1.44 4.72
C GLY A 77 -10.62 -0.50 4.59
N GLY A 78 -9.89 -0.39 5.69
CA GLY A 78 -8.66 0.36 5.73
C GLY A 78 -7.75 -0.16 6.83
N LEU A 79 -6.47 0.09 6.61
CA LEU A 79 -5.39 -0.18 7.54
C LEU A 79 -4.68 1.13 7.84
N TYR A 80 -4.37 1.35 9.11
CA TYR A 80 -3.61 2.50 9.57
C TYR A 80 -2.44 2.00 10.40
N GLU A 81 -1.26 2.53 10.14
CA GLU A 81 -0.08 2.20 10.91
C GLU A 81 0.72 3.47 11.22
N ASP A 82 1.01 3.71 12.49
CA ASP A 82 1.85 4.82 12.95
C ASP A 82 2.98 4.27 13.81
N ARG A 83 4.23 4.65 13.51
CA ARG A 83 5.43 4.15 14.21
C ARG A 83 6.11 5.28 14.97
N ASP A 84 6.17 5.11 16.28
CA ASP A 84 6.81 6.02 17.22
C ASP A 84 8.30 6.15 16.88
N GLY A 85 8.79 7.40 16.83
CA GLY A 85 10.22 7.70 16.66
C GLY A 85 10.78 7.50 15.25
N THR A 86 9.93 7.26 14.24
CA THR A 86 10.38 7.18 12.85
C THR A 86 10.17 8.50 12.10
N SER A 87 11.12 8.88 11.25
CA SER A 87 10.98 10.01 10.31
C SER A 87 9.90 9.80 9.25
N ASN A 88 9.34 8.59 9.22
CA ASN A 88 8.55 8.05 8.14
C ASN A 88 7.05 8.13 8.41
N GLY A 89 6.62 8.88 9.43
CA GLY A 89 5.22 9.20 9.70
C GLY A 89 4.26 8.00 9.70
N ALA A 90 2.97 8.30 9.59
CA ALA A 90 1.93 7.26 9.52
C ALA A 90 1.69 6.78 8.08
N SER A 91 1.12 5.58 7.93
CA SER A 91 0.66 5.01 6.66
C SER A 91 -0.83 4.66 6.74
N LEU A 92 -1.54 4.87 5.64
CA LEU A 92 -2.96 4.55 5.50
C LEU A 92 -3.19 3.78 4.20
N GLY A 93 -3.73 2.57 4.30
CA GLY A 93 -4.29 1.84 3.17
C GLY A 93 -5.81 1.85 3.25
N VAL A 94 -6.48 1.99 2.11
CA VAL A 94 -7.94 1.90 1.99
C VAL A 94 -8.24 1.01 0.80
N PHE A 95 -9.16 0.07 0.98
CA PHE A 95 -9.60 -0.83 -0.06
C PHE A 95 -11.13 -0.88 -0.14
N ALA A 96 -11.62 -1.12 -1.35
CA ALA A 96 -13.01 -1.42 -1.61
C ALA A 96 -13.10 -2.54 -2.64
N SER A 97 -14.03 -3.47 -2.47
CA SER A 97 -14.31 -4.51 -3.46
C SER A 97 -15.79 -4.83 -3.53
N ILE A 98 -16.26 -5.23 -4.72
CA ILE A 98 -17.64 -5.62 -4.99
C ILE A 98 -17.64 -7.11 -5.36
N PRO A 99 -17.77 -8.02 -4.36
CA PRO A 99 -17.65 -9.45 -4.61
C PRO A 99 -18.96 -10.14 -5.03
N ALA A 100 -20.13 -9.54 -4.77
CA ALA A 100 -21.42 -10.24 -4.94
C ALA A 100 -21.86 -10.53 -6.38
N PHE A 101 -21.38 -9.77 -7.36
CA PHE A 101 -21.90 -9.93 -8.72
C PHE A 101 -21.00 -10.85 -9.54
N ASP A 102 -21.59 -11.94 -10.01
CA ASP A 102 -20.96 -12.83 -10.98
C ASP A 102 -20.65 -12.09 -12.29
N THR A 103 -21.49 -11.14 -12.69
CA THR A 103 -21.33 -10.42 -13.96
C THR A 103 -20.26 -9.33 -13.90
N ILE A 104 -20.13 -8.63 -12.76
CA ILE A 104 -19.21 -7.51 -12.60
C ILE A 104 -18.49 -7.65 -11.28
N LYS A 105 -17.18 -7.79 -11.33
CA LYS A 105 -16.35 -7.72 -10.13
C LYS A 105 -15.47 -6.50 -10.21
N ALA A 106 -15.35 -5.75 -9.12
CA ALA A 106 -14.51 -4.56 -9.09
C ALA A 106 -13.75 -4.48 -7.77
N SER A 107 -12.56 -3.91 -7.81
CA SER A 107 -11.79 -3.55 -6.62
C SER A 107 -11.07 -2.23 -6.84
N ALA A 108 -10.83 -1.52 -5.74
CA ALA A 108 -10.03 -0.32 -5.70
C ALA A 108 -9.16 -0.35 -4.44
N TYR A 109 -7.95 0.14 -4.58
CA TYR A 109 -6.97 0.23 -3.51
C TYR A 109 -6.26 1.57 -3.57
N TYR A 110 -6.14 2.20 -2.41
CA TYR A 110 -5.38 3.41 -2.21
C TYR A 110 -4.43 3.21 -1.04
N LEU A 111 -3.16 3.57 -1.24
CA LEU A 111 -2.16 3.54 -0.18
C LEU A 111 -1.50 4.89 -0.08
N ARG A 112 -1.35 5.36 1.15
CA ARG A 112 -0.61 6.56 1.52
C ARG A 112 0.47 6.16 2.51
N LYS A 113 1.71 6.56 2.25
CA LYS A 113 2.83 6.37 3.17
C LYS A 113 3.33 7.72 3.66
N ASN A 114 4.12 7.70 4.73
CA ASN A 114 4.84 8.87 5.21
C ASN A 114 3.95 10.10 5.44
N MET A 115 2.76 9.91 6.01
CA MET A 115 1.84 10.97 6.40
C MET A 115 2.46 11.79 7.53
N ARG A 116 2.63 13.09 7.30
CA ARG A 116 3.30 14.01 8.25
C ARG A 116 2.34 14.85 9.08
N SER A 117 1.12 15.07 8.58
CA SER A 117 0.12 15.96 9.18
C SER A 117 -1.17 15.23 9.57
N GLY A 118 -1.08 13.94 9.88
CA GLY A 118 -2.26 13.12 10.18
C GLY A 118 -3.19 12.96 8.99
N PHE A 119 -4.51 12.97 9.23
CA PHE A 119 -5.53 12.69 8.21
C PHE A 119 -5.67 13.77 7.12
N ASP A 120 -5.17 14.99 7.33
CA ASP A 120 -5.15 16.04 6.29
C ASP A 120 -4.18 15.71 5.13
N ASP A 121 -3.26 14.77 5.38
CA ASP A 121 -2.30 14.23 4.41
C ASP A 121 -2.73 12.85 3.87
N ALA A 122 -3.88 12.32 4.34
CA ALA A 122 -4.31 10.96 4.05
C ALA A 122 -4.67 10.74 2.59
N PHE A 123 -5.42 11.68 1.96
CA PHE A 123 -5.97 11.50 0.61
C PHE A 123 -5.32 12.41 -0.43
N ARG A 124 -3.98 12.50 -0.41
CA ARG A 124 -3.21 13.23 -1.42
C ARG A 124 -2.64 12.30 -2.47
N LEU A 125 -2.70 12.72 -3.72
CA LEU A 125 -2.12 12.01 -4.85
C LEU A 125 -0.76 12.63 -5.19
N ASP A 126 0.26 12.22 -4.46
CA ASP A 126 1.66 12.62 -4.67
C ASP A 126 2.60 11.41 -4.58
N GLU A 127 3.91 11.66 -4.62
CA GLU A 127 4.97 10.65 -4.56
C GLU A 127 4.90 9.64 -3.41
N ARG A 128 4.12 9.94 -2.36
CA ARG A 128 3.91 9.05 -1.21
C ARG A 128 2.63 8.24 -1.31
N SER A 129 1.94 8.26 -2.45
CA SER A 129 0.70 7.53 -2.64
C SER A 129 0.79 6.44 -3.70
N LEU A 130 -0.17 5.52 -3.70
CA LEU A 130 -0.44 4.57 -4.76
C LEU A 130 -1.94 4.46 -4.94
N LEU A 131 -2.38 4.43 -6.19
CA LEU A 131 -3.75 4.11 -6.54
C LEU A 131 -3.78 2.91 -7.50
N ALA A 132 -4.65 1.95 -7.22
CA ALA A 132 -4.93 0.83 -8.12
C ALA A 132 -6.43 0.58 -8.18
N ALA A 133 -6.93 0.20 -9.35
CA ALA A 133 -8.31 -0.18 -9.56
C ALA A 133 -8.38 -1.32 -10.57
N SER A 134 -9.26 -2.27 -10.33
CA SER A 134 -9.48 -3.42 -11.20
C SER A 134 -10.97 -3.59 -11.46
N LEU A 135 -11.33 -3.89 -12.70
CA LEU A 135 -12.69 -4.19 -13.14
C LEU A 135 -12.67 -5.47 -13.97
N ALA A 136 -13.59 -6.37 -13.70
CA ALA A 136 -13.79 -7.59 -14.46
C ALA A 136 -15.26 -7.73 -14.85
N TYR A 137 -15.53 -7.98 -16.13
CA TYR A 137 -16.85 -8.18 -16.70
C TYR A 137 -16.97 -9.58 -17.28
N LYS A 138 -18.00 -10.33 -16.88
CA LYS A 138 -18.24 -11.71 -17.35
C LYS A 138 -18.70 -11.70 -18.79
N VAL A 139 -17.94 -12.35 -19.66
CA VAL A 139 -18.24 -12.46 -21.08
C VAL A 139 -19.05 -13.73 -21.35
N MET A 140 -18.56 -14.90 -20.91
CA MET A 140 -19.21 -16.19 -21.12
C MET A 140 -18.65 -17.25 -20.19
N GLY A 141 -19.49 -18.07 -19.56
CA GLY A 141 -19.01 -19.16 -18.69
C GLY A 141 -18.05 -18.64 -17.60
N PRO A 142 -16.84 -19.23 -17.43
CA PRO A 142 -15.83 -18.72 -16.49
C PRO A 142 -14.97 -17.57 -17.06
N LEU A 143 -15.26 -17.08 -18.28
CA LEU A 143 -14.45 -16.10 -18.98
C LEU A 143 -14.87 -14.67 -18.63
N TYR A 144 -13.89 -13.88 -18.20
CA TYR A 144 -14.03 -12.46 -17.90
C TYR A 144 -13.12 -11.63 -18.80
N PHE A 145 -13.59 -10.46 -19.20
CA PHE A 145 -12.74 -9.37 -19.64
C PHE A 145 -12.32 -8.57 -18.41
N ARG A 146 -11.03 -8.40 -18.20
CA ARG A 146 -10.45 -7.70 -17.06
C ARG A 146 -9.70 -6.46 -17.55
N ALA A 147 -9.85 -5.36 -16.83
CA ALA A 147 -9.09 -4.13 -16.98
C ALA A 147 -8.52 -3.73 -15.62
N ASP A 148 -7.23 -3.41 -15.60
CA ASP A 148 -6.48 -2.97 -14.45
C ASP A 148 -5.88 -1.60 -14.73
N PHE A 149 -6.05 -0.70 -13.78
CA PHE A 149 -5.44 0.61 -13.74
C PHE A 149 -4.57 0.72 -12.51
N ARG A 150 -3.39 1.31 -12.66
CA ARG A 150 -2.50 1.63 -11.56
C ARG A 150 -1.78 2.93 -11.81
N ARG A 151 -1.80 3.83 -10.83
CA ARG A 151 -0.99 5.04 -10.77
C ARG A 151 0.07 4.89 -9.68
N GLN A 152 1.32 5.05 -10.09
CA GLN A 152 2.49 5.00 -9.22
C GLN A 152 3.40 6.20 -9.48
N TRP A 153 4.26 6.51 -8.52
CA TRP A 153 5.18 7.63 -8.63
C TRP A 153 6.59 7.07 -8.63
N VAL A 154 7.33 7.30 -9.72
CA VAL A 154 8.64 6.70 -9.93
C VAL A 154 9.66 7.77 -10.32
N LEU A 155 10.90 7.57 -9.86
CA LEU A 155 12.05 8.30 -10.35
C LEU A 155 12.58 7.56 -11.58
N LEU A 156 12.40 8.14 -12.77
CA LEU A 156 12.86 7.52 -14.02
C LEU A 156 14.39 7.63 -14.14
N PRO A 157 15.06 6.65 -14.76
CA PRO A 157 16.51 6.71 -14.97
C PRO A 157 16.93 8.00 -15.68
N GLY A 158 17.88 8.73 -15.10
CA GLY A 158 18.37 10.01 -15.64
C GLY A 158 17.50 11.22 -15.30
N GLN A 159 16.43 11.06 -14.52
CA GLN A 159 15.64 12.18 -14.00
C GLN A 159 15.97 12.45 -12.52
N SER A 160 15.82 13.71 -12.11
CA SER A 160 15.94 14.15 -10.72
C SER A 160 14.59 14.39 -10.04
N GLN A 161 13.49 14.27 -10.80
CA GLN A 161 12.14 14.51 -10.32
C GLN A 161 11.31 13.24 -10.41
N ILE A 162 10.50 13.01 -9.38
CA ILE A 162 9.53 11.92 -9.36
C ILE A 162 8.36 12.28 -10.26
N THR A 163 7.95 11.34 -11.11
CA THR A 163 6.86 11.52 -12.06
C THR A 163 5.75 10.51 -11.79
N ALA A 164 4.50 10.94 -11.99
CA ALA A 164 3.37 10.03 -11.96
C ALA A 164 3.36 9.19 -13.25
N VAL A 165 3.30 7.87 -13.09
CA VAL A 165 3.22 6.91 -14.18
C VAL A 165 1.93 6.12 -14.02
N ASP A 166 1.10 6.19 -15.06
CA ASP A 166 -0.12 5.42 -15.19
C ASP A 166 0.16 4.17 -16.01
N SER A 167 -0.30 3.03 -15.51
CA SER A 167 -0.26 1.75 -16.19
C SER A 167 -1.66 1.22 -16.35
N PHE A 168 -1.99 0.80 -17.58
CA PHE A 168 -3.24 0.19 -17.93
C PHE A 168 -2.97 -1.19 -18.53
N THR A 169 -3.71 -2.19 -18.10
CA THR A 169 -3.63 -3.55 -18.64
C THR A 169 -5.05 -4.04 -18.84
N ALA A 170 -5.33 -4.65 -20.00
CA ALA A 170 -6.61 -5.25 -20.25
C ALA A 170 -6.43 -6.59 -20.98
N GLY A 171 -7.31 -7.55 -20.69
CA GLY A 171 -7.21 -8.87 -21.27
C GLY A 171 -8.30 -9.81 -20.81
N MET A 172 -8.21 -11.05 -21.27
CA MET A 172 -9.14 -12.12 -20.89
C MET A 172 -8.59 -12.90 -19.70
N ALA A 173 -9.44 -13.23 -18.74
CA ALA A 173 -9.09 -13.99 -17.55
C ALA A 173 -10.17 -15.04 -17.25
N THR A 174 -9.74 -16.24 -16.84
CA THR A 174 -10.63 -17.34 -16.45
C THR A 174 -10.79 -17.47 -14.94
N PHE A 175 -10.00 -16.71 -14.17
CA PHE A 175 -10.05 -16.65 -12.72
C PHE A 175 -9.94 -15.20 -12.27
N ILE A 176 -10.89 -14.77 -11.43
CA ILE A 176 -10.92 -13.45 -10.81
C ILE A 176 -11.03 -13.63 -9.30
N ALA A 177 -9.92 -13.40 -8.61
CA ALA A 177 -9.86 -13.19 -7.17
C ALA A 177 -9.36 -11.77 -6.91
N PHE A 178 -10.04 -11.11 -5.98
CA PHE A 178 -9.68 -9.81 -5.44
C PHE A 178 -9.56 -9.95 -3.92
#